data_AF-A0A136Q8Q0-F1
#
_entry.id   AF-A0A136Q8Q0-F1
#
_cell.length_a   1.000
_cell.length_b   1.000
_cell.length_c   1.000
_cell.angle_alpha   90.00
_cell.angle_beta   90.00
_cell.angle_gamma   90.00
#
_symmetry.space_group_name_H-M   'P 1'
#
loop_
_entity.id
_entity.type
_entity.pdbx_description
1 polymer ?
#
loop_
_entity_poly.entity_id
_entity_poly.type
_entity_poly.pdbx_seq_one_letter_code
_entity_poly.pdbx_strand_id
1 'polypeptide(L)'
;MALNGLIFDRRNNTAKNWRSILAEIMGDGIIGSGCEVTSTSNSITVGGGHFILKGAVIENNGADTIPVTPTLTDGYVRLICRIDLTQEASETGPGQVGWVTDFSATPTFPALVQEDINGTGSVYEGEIAVLQIVSGNITGITRQIGAAEIDAQKLGGKAA
;
A
#
# COMPACT_ATOMS: atom_id res chain seq x y z
N MET A 1 -3.54 -35.71 -7.58
CA MET A 1 -2.89 -35.77 -6.24
C MET A 1 -3.20 -34.46 -5.52
N ALA A 2 -3.74 -34.50 -4.29
CA ALA A 2 -4.39 -33.33 -3.67
C ALA A 2 -3.53 -32.57 -2.63
N LEU A 3 -2.45 -33.17 -2.10
CA LEU A 3 -1.58 -32.54 -1.11
C LEU A 3 -0.20 -32.22 -1.71
N ASN A 4 0.30 -31.00 -1.46
CA ASN A 4 1.60 -30.55 -1.90
C ASN A 4 2.30 -29.77 -0.78
N GLY A 5 3.52 -30.18 -0.40
CA GLY A 5 4.32 -29.50 0.61
C GLY A 5 4.88 -28.18 0.09
N LEU A 6 4.56 -27.08 0.79
CA LEU A 6 4.95 -25.72 0.42
C LEU A 6 6.25 -25.26 1.08
N ILE A 7 6.34 -25.33 2.41
CA ILE A 7 7.54 -24.95 3.19
C ILE A 7 8.11 -26.23 3.81
N PHE A 8 8.92 -26.93 3.04
CA PHE A 8 9.60 -28.18 3.42
C PHE A 8 11.03 -28.17 2.89
N ASP A 9 11.85 -29.10 3.37
CA ASP A 9 13.24 -29.21 2.94
C ASP A 9 13.35 -29.38 1.42
N ARG A 10 14.34 -28.70 0.82
CA ARG A 10 14.65 -28.79 -0.61
C ARG A 10 13.49 -28.38 -1.54
N ARG A 11 12.55 -27.55 -1.06
CA ARG A 11 11.49 -26.95 -1.88
C ARG A 11 11.77 -25.47 -2.12
N ASN A 12 11.49 -25.01 -3.34
CA ASN A 12 11.48 -23.60 -3.67
C ASN A 12 10.08 -23.03 -3.42
N ASN A 13 10.02 -21.84 -2.84
CA ASN A 13 8.80 -21.06 -2.70
C ASN A 13 8.88 -19.82 -3.60
N THR A 14 7.71 -19.36 -4.03
CA THR A 14 7.57 -18.15 -4.85
C THR A 14 7.20 -16.96 -3.98
N ALA A 15 7.40 -15.75 -4.50
CA ALA A 15 6.90 -14.53 -3.85
C ALA A 15 5.38 -14.63 -3.56
N LYS A 16 4.60 -15.17 -4.51
CA LYS A 16 3.16 -15.43 -4.33
C LYS A 16 2.87 -16.30 -3.10
N ASN A 17 3.68 -17.33 -2.83
CA ASN A 17 3.49 -18.20 -1.68
C ASN A 17 3.65 -17.44 -0.36
N TRP A 18 4.70 -16.62 -0.25
CA TRP A 18 4.94 -15.81 0.93
C TRP A 18 3.90 -14.71 1.11
N ARG A 19 3.56 -13.98 0.04
CA ARG A 19 2.49 -12.96 0.11
C ARG A 19 1.16 -13.56 0.56
N SER A 20 0.80 -14.73 0.06
CA SER A 20 -0.43 -15.40 0.46
C SER A 20 -0.45 -15.69 1.96
N ILE A 21 0.67 -16.17 2.52
CA ILE A 21 0.79 -16.44 3.96
C ILE A 21 0.73 -15.13 4.77
N LEU A 22 1.45 -14.10 4.33
CA LEU A 22 1.48 -12.82 5.03
C LEU A 22 0.13 -12.11 5.00
N ALA A 23 -0.63 -12.21 3.91
CA ALA A 23 -1.96 -11.63 3.78
C ALA A 23 -2.98 -12.26 4.76
N GLU A 24 -2.73 -13.48 5.24
CA GLU A 24 -3.55 -14.11 6.27
C GLU A 24 -3.15 -13.70 7.69
N ILE A 25 -1.91 -13.25 7.88
CA ILE A 25 -1.35 -12.90 9.19
C ILE A 25 -1.49 -11.40 9.48
N MET A 26 -1.21 -10.55 8.49
CA MET A 26 -1.18 -9.09 8.62
C MET A 26 -2.18 -8.44 7.67
N GLY A 27 -2.91 -7.46 8.20
CA GLY A 27 -3.65 -6.49 7.40
C GLY A 27 -2.71 -5.48 6.73
N ASP A 28 -3.28 -4.68 5.83
CA ASP A 28 -2.55 -3.60 5.17
C ASP A 28 -2.10 -2.54 6.18
N GLY A 29 -0.87 -2.05 6.04
CA GLY A 29 -0.37 -1.01 6.93
C GLY A 29 1.15 -0.91 7.01
N ILE A 30 1.62 0.04 7.83
CA ILE A 30 3.05 0.27 8.08
C ILE A 30 3.61 -0.83 8.98
N ILE A 31 4.74 -1.41 8.58
CA ILE A 31 5.47 -2.40 9.37
C ILE A 31 6.50 -1.66 10.23
N GLY A 32 6.24 -1.59 11.54
CA GLY A 32 7.14 -0.91 12.48
C GLY A 32 7.04 0.62 12.39
N SER A 33 8.18 1.29 12.24
CA SER A 33 8.29 2.76 12.14
C SER A 33 8.78 3.18 10.75
N GLY A 34 8.30 4.33 10.26
CA GLY A 34 8.70 4.91 8.98
C GLY A 34 7.50 5.27 8.12
N CYS A 35 7.74 5.49 6.83
CA CYS A 35 6.69 5.88 5.86
C CYS A 35 5.90 7.12 6.30
N GLU A 36 6.52 8.02 7.05
CA GLU A 36 5.90 9.27 7.48
C GLU A 36 5.51 10.10 6.26
N VAL A 37 4.26 10.54 6.21
CA VAL A 37 3.79 11.40 5.13
C VAL A 37 3.97 12.85 5.55
N THR A 38 4.60 13.63 4.67
CA THR A 38 4.70 15.09 4.77
C THR A 38 4.28 15.71 3.44
N SER A 39 4.04 17.02 3.41
CA SER A 39 3.63 17.70 2.18
C SER A 39 4.15 19.13 2.11
N THR A 40 4.36 19.58 0.88
CA THR A 40 4.40 21.02 0.54
C THR A 40 3.04 21.43 -0.04
N SER A 41 2.94 22.61 -0.66
CA SER A 41 1.71 23.01 -1.35
C SER A 41 1.40 22.19 -2.61
N ASN A 42 2.40 21.53 -3.20
CA ASN A 42 2.28 20.85 -4.49
C ASN A 42 3.06 19.52 -4.56
N SER A 43 3.43 18.95 -3.42
CA SER A 43 4.04 17.63 -3.37
C SER A 43 3.66 16.89 -2.10
N ILE A 44 3.65 15.57 -2.20
CA ILE A 44 3.52 14.65 -1.08
C ILE A 44 4.84 13.90 -0.97
N THR A 45 5.43 13.86 0.22
CA THR A 45 6.65 13.09 0.48
C THR A 45 6.33 11.95 1.41
N VAL A 46 6.68 10.73 1.02
CA VAL A 46 6.63 9.54 1.88
C VAL A 46 8.05 9.26 2.35
N GLY A 47 8.26 9.24 3.67
CA GLY A 47 9.55 8.92 4.26
C GLY A 47 9.97 7.47 4.03
N GLY A 48 11.24 7.17 4.31
CA GLY A 48 11.74 5.80 4.23
C GLY A 48 11.05 4.88 5.23
N GLY A 49 10.87 3.62 4.87
CA GLY A 49 10.24 2.62 5.73
C GLY A 49 9.64 1.45 4.97
N HIS A 50 8.86 0.64 5.68
CA HIS A 50 8.23 -0.55 5.15
C HIS A 50 6.74 -0.54 5.43
N PHE A 51 5.97 -1.03 4.46
CA PHE A 51 4.54 -1.26 4.62
C PHE A 51 4.15 -2.53 3.87
N ILE A 52 2.96 -3.04 4.16
CA ILE A 52 2.41 -4.24 3.54
C ILE A 52 1.06 -3.95 2.93
N LEU A 53 0.82 -4.49 1.73
CA LEU A 53 -0.46 -4.43 1.04
C LEU A 53 -0.79 -5.81 0.49
N LYS A 54 -1.90 -6.41 0.93
CA LYS A 54 -2.35 -7.77 0.54
C LYS A 54 -1.22 -8.81 0.63
N GLY A 55 -0.42 -8.72 1.68
CA GLY A 55 0.73 -9.59 1.93
C GLY A 55 2.01 -9.24 1.16
N ALA A 56 1.98 -8.28 0.23
CA ALA A 56 3.17 -7.77 -0.45
C ALA A 56 3.90 -6.78 0.46
N VAL A 57 5.10 -7.12 0.90
CA VAL A 57 5.98 -6.20 1.65
C VAL A 57 6.64 -5.26 0.66
N ILE A 58 6.54 -3.96 0.92
CA ILE A 58 7.06 -2.89 0.09
C ILE A 58 7.98 -2.04 0.94
N GLU A 59 9.18 -1.80 0.43
CA GLU A 59 10.13 -0.84 1.00
C GLU A 59 10.02 0.46 0.21
N ASN A 60 9.77 1.56 0.91
CA ASN A 60 10.10 2.88 0.39
C ASN A 60 11.56 3.16 0.75
N ASN A 61 12.47 2.88 -0.20
CA ASN A 61 13.91 2.91 0.05
C ASN A 61 14.43 4.35 0.04
N GLY A 62 14.24 5.02 1.18
CA GLY A 62 14.47 6.45 1.33
C GLY A 62 13.18 7.27 1.15
N ALA A 63 13.30 8.59 1.26
CA ALA A 63 12.18 9.48 1.04
C ALA A 63 11.87 9.60 -0.47
N ASP A 64 10.61 9.43 -0.84
CA ASP A 64 10.13 9.61 -2.20
C ASP A 64 9.18 10.80 -2.25
N THR A 65 9.32 11.65 -3.26
CA THR A 65 8.54 12.88 -3.40
C THR A 65 7.69 12.83 -4.66
N ILE A 66 6.39 12.72 -4.45
CA ILE A 66 5.38 12.63 -5.48
C ILE A 66 4.90 14.04 -5.80
N PRO A 67 5.16 14.58 -7.00
CA PRO A 67 4.61 15.86 -7.41
C PRO A 67 3.09 15.76 -7.57
N VAL A 68 2.38 16.76 -7.07
CA VAL A 68 0.92 16.86 -7.19
C VAL A 68 0.62 18.14 -7.95
N THR A 69 -0.18 18.02 -9.00
CA THR A 69 -0.79 19.18 -9.68
C THR A 69 -2.27 19.20 -9.29
N PRO A 70 -2.69 20.00 -8.29
CA PRO A 70 -4.08 20.08 -7.89
C PRO A 70 -4.96 20.43 -9.09
N THR A 71 -5.95 19.56 -9.35
CA THR A 71 -6.95 19.77 -10.41
C THR A 71 -8.18 20.52 -9.91
N LEU A 72 -8.26 20.74 -8.59
CA LEU A 72 -9.36 21.38 -7.87
C LEU A 72 -8.87 22.63 -7.13
N THR A 73 -9.73 23.64 -7.00
CA THR A 73 -9.47 24.78 -6.11
C THR A 73 -9.57 24.38 -4.65
N ASP A 74 -10.61 23.65 -4.27
CA ASP A 74 -10.78 23.12 -2.92
C ASP A 74 -11.24 21.65 -3.00
N GLY A 75 -10.76 20.82 -2.09
CA GLY A 75 -11.07 19.39 -2.09
C GLY A 75 -9.99 18.57 -1.40
N TYR A 76 -9.70 17.40 -1.96
CA TYR A 76 -8.76 16.44 -1.41
C TYR A 76 -7.98 15.75 -2.52
N VAL A 77 -6.74 15.40 -2.22
CA VAL A 77 -5.92 14.45 -2.98
C VAL A 77 -5.69 13.22 -2.13
N ARG A 78 -5.80 12.04 -2.74
CA ARG A 78 -5.45 10.78 -2.12
C ARG A 78 -4.22 10.21 -2.82
N LEU A 79 -3.24 9.81 -2.00
CA LEU A 79 -2.06 9.07 -2.43
C LEU A 79 -2.34 7.58 -2.29
N ILE A 80 -2.13 6.86 -3.38
CA ILE A 80 -2.37 5.43 -3.51
C ILE A 80 -1.04 4.76 -3.85
N CYS A 81 -0.72 3.68 -3.16
CA CYS A 81 0.28 2.73 -3.62
C CYS A 81 -0.42 1.64 -4.41
N ARG A 82 -0.04 1.48 -5.68
CA ARG A 82 -0.60 0.50 -6.61
C ARG A 82 0.40 -0.61 -6.86
N ILE A 83 -0.04 -1.84 -6.67
CA ILE A 83 0.63 -3.06 -7.12
C ILE A 83 0.01 -3.47 -8.46
N ASP A 84 0.84 -3.70 -9.46
CA ASP A 84 0.45 -4.25 -10.77
C ASP A 84 1.39 -5.39 -11.16
N LEU A 85 0.90 -6.61 -11.03
CA LEU A 85 1.66 -7.83 -11.30
C LEU A 85 1.79 -8.16 -12.78
N THR A 86 1.17 -7.36 -13.66
CA THR A 86 1.39 -7.47 -15.11
C THR A 86 2.69 -6.80 -15.54
N GLN A 87 3.23 -5.90 -14.72
CA GLN A 87 4.52 -5.26 -14.96
C GLN A 87 5.68 -6.22 -14.67
N GLU A 88 6.83 -5.96 -15.30
CA GLU A 88 8.05 -6.72 -15.07
C GLU A 88 8.57 -6.47 -13.64
N ALA A 89 8.95 -7.56 -12.96
CA ALA A 89 9.62 -7.44 -11.67
C ALA A 89 11.01 -6.84 -11.86
N SER A 90 11.42 -5.93 -10.97
CA SER A 90 12.72 -5.29 -11.01
C SER A 90 13.43 -5.44 -9.68
N GLU A 91 14.73 -5.77 -9.74
CA GLU A 91 15.62 -5.76 -8.58
C GLU A 91 16.06 -4.34 -8.20
N THR A 92 16.02 -3.41 -9.16
CA THR A 92 16.44 -2.02 -9.00
C THR A 92 15.36 -1.10 -9.56
N GLY A 93 14.47 -0.59 -8.70
CA GLY A 93 13.42 0.34 -9.08
C GLY A 93 12.02 -0.10 -8.64
N PRO A 94 10.98 0.65 -9.04
CA PRO A 94 9.60 0.43 -8.58
C PRO A 94 9.02 -0.93 -8.99
N GLY A 95 9.47 -1.48 -10.14
CA GLY A 95 9.03 -2.77 -10.65
C GLY A 95 7.49 -2.83 -10.77
N GLN A 96 6.88 -3.66 -9.94
CA GLN A 96 5.44 -3.91 -9.91
C GLN A 96 4.68 -2.96 -8.98
N VAL A 97 5.32 -1.94 -8.41
CA VAL A 97 4.73 -1.04 -7.41
C VAL A 97 4.90 0.40 -7.86
N GLY A 98 3.87 1.24 -7.70
CA GLY A 98 3.97 2.65 -8.05
C GLY A 98 3.01 3.55 -7.29
N TRP A 99 3.34 4.85 -7.27
CA TRP A 99 2.50 5.89 -6.70
C TRP A 99 1.46 6.37 -7.71
N VAL A 100 0.22 6.49 -7.26
CA VAL A 100 -0.88 7.08 -8.01
C VAL A 100 -1.56 8.13 -7.13
N THR A 101 -2.07 9.18 -7.75
CA THR A 101 -2.92 10.16 -7.07
C THR A 101 -4.27 10.27 -7.75
N ASP A 102 -5.32 10.44 -6.96
CA ASP A 102 -6.63 10.84 -7.43
C ASP A 102 -7.20 11.96 -6.56
N PHE A 103 -8.23 12.63 -7.09
CA PHE A 103 -8.79 13.85 -6.51
C PHE A 103 -10.28 13.70 -6.27
N SER A 104 -10.77 14.33 -5.20
CA SER A 104 -12.19 14.40 -4.90
C SER A 104 -12.53 15.75 -4.27
N ALA A 105 -13.72 16.28 -4.58
CA ALA A 105 -14.23 17.49 -3.92
C ALA A 105 -14.63 17.23 -2.45
N THR A 106 -14.77 15.97 -2.05
CA THR A 106 -15.16 15.54 -0.69
C THR A 106 -14.11 14.57 -0.14
N PRO A 107 -14.05 14.30 1.18
CA PRO A 107 -13.07 13.34 1.71
C PRO A 107 -13.37 11.88 1.35
N THR A 108 -14.47 11.64 0.62
CA THR A 108 -14.88 10.34 0.07
C THR A 108 -14.39 10.21 -1.36
N PHE A 109 -13.74 9.09 -1.65
CA PHE A 109 -13.14 8.79 -2.95
C PHE A 109 -13.81 7.55 -3.58
N PRO A 110 -13.64 7.34 -4.89
CA PRO A 110 -13.97 6.06 -5.50
C PRO A 110 -13.29 4.89 -4.79
N ALA A 111 -13.94 3.73 -4.81
CA ALA A 111 -13.37 2.50 -4.27
C ALA A 111 -12.03 2.19 -4.96
N LEU A 112 -11.06 1.74 -4.16
CA LEU A 112 -9.77 1.27 -4.66
C LEU A 112 -9.94 -0.03 -5.43
N VAL A 113 -9.07 -0.27 -6.40
CA VAL A 113 -8.99 -1.58 -7.05
C VAL A 113 -8.32 -2.56 -6.09
N GLN A 114 -9.08 -3.51 -5.53
CA GLN A 114 -8.57 -4.48 -4.55
C GLN A 114 -8.79 -5.92 -5.04
N GLU A 115 -8.15 -6.29 -6.15
CA GLU A 115 -8.26 -7.66 -6.65
C GLU A 115 -7.51 -8.65 -5.75
N ASP A 116 -7.86 -9.93 -5.83
CA ASP A 116 -7.09 -10.97 -5.17
C ASP A 116 -5.79 -11.26 -5.94
N ILE A 117 -4.76 -10.45 -5.68
CA ILE A 117 -3.42 -10.60 -6.28
C ILE A 117 -2.67 -11.86 -5.83
N ASN A 118 -3.21 -12.60 -4.85
CA ASN A 118 -2.72 -13.91 -4.44
C ASN A 118 -3.56 -15.06 -5.04
N GLY A 119 -4.66 -14.74 -5.72
CA GLY A 119 -5.49 -15.65 -6.51
C GLY A 119 -5.24 -15.44 -8.00
N THR A 120 -6.26 -14.92 -8.69
CA THR A 120 -6.28 -14.67 -10.15
C THR A 120 -6.18 -13.20 -10.53
N GLY A 121 -6.23 -12.29 -9.55
CA GLY A 121 -6.08 -10.86 -9.77
C GLY A 121 -4.63 -10.45 -10.03
N SER A 122 -4.45 -9.25 -10.53
CA SER A 122 -3.15 -8.67 -10.87
C SER A 122 -2.95 -7.28 -10.29
N VAL A 123 -4.01 -6.55 -9.96
CA VAL A 123 -3.94 -5.17 -9.46
C VAL A 123 -4.49 -5.07 -8.03
N TYR A 124 -3.72 -4.42 -7.16
CA TYR A 124 -4.17 -4.06 -5.82
C TYR A 124 -3.74 -2.64 -5.46
N GLU A 125 -4.64 -1.87 -4.89
CA GLU A 125 -4.43 -0.48 -4.50
C GLU A 125 -4.69 -0.33 -3.00
N GLY A 126 -3.73 0.32 -2.32
CA GLY A 126 -3.83 0.71 -0.92
C GLY A 126 -3.79 2.23 -0.77
N GLU A 127 -4.70 2.80 0.01
CA GLU A 127 -4.66 4.21 0.38
C GLU A 127 -3.52 4.42 1.37
N ILE A 128 -2.54 5.27 1.01
CA ILE A 128 -1.43 5.62 1.90
C ILE A 128 -1.73 6.89 2.67
N ALA A 129 -2.33 7.90 2.03
CA ALA A 129 -2.74 9.12 2.71
C ALA A 129 -3.81 9.89 1.93
N VAL A 130 -4.53 10.75 2.66
CA VAL A 130 -5.40 11.77 2.08
C VAL A 130 -5.06 13.14 2.65
N LEU A 131 -4.89 14.10 1.76
CA LEU A 131 -4.52 15.47 2.10
C LEU A 131 -5.58 16.44 1.57
N GLN A 132 -5.80 17.51 2.32
CA GLN A 132 -6.73 18.57 1.97
C GLN A 132 -6.07 19.55 0.99
N ILE A 133 -6.86 19.99 0.01
CA ILE A 133 -6.54 21.08 -0.91
C ILE A 133 -7.42 22.28 -0.57
N VAL A 134 -6.80 23.45 -0.40
CA VAL A 134 -7.48 24.74 -0.25
C VAL A 134 -6.81 25.77 -1.14
N SER A 135 -7.61 26.51 -1.91
CA SER A 135 -7.12 27.52 -2.86
C SER A 135 -6.02 27.00 -3.80
N GLY A 136 -6.15 25.75 -4.26
CA GLY A 136 -5.23 25.08 -5.17
C GLY A 136 -3.91 24.61 -4.52
N ASN A 137 -3.81 24.62 -3.20
CA ASN A 137 -2.63 24.18 -2.46
C ASN A 137 -2.98 23.04 -1.52
N ILE A 138 -2.09 22.05 -1.38
CA ILE A 138 -2.16 21.10 -0.29
C ILE A 138 -1.91 21.85 1.03
N THR A 139 -2.80 21.72 2.00
CA THR A 139 -2.74 22.46 3.27
C THR A 139 -2.59 21.59 4.50
N GLY A 140 -2.84 20.27 4.40
CA GLY A 140 -2.69 19.39 5.54
C GLY A 140 -3.07 17.95 5.25
N ILE A 141 -2.54 17.04 6.06
CA ILE A 141 -2.85 15.61 6.02
C ILE A 141 -4.11 15.37 6.87
N THR A 142 -5.10 14.71 6.29
CA THR A 142 -6.37 14.41 6.96
C THR A 142 -6.43 12.99 7.50
N ARG A 143 -5.73 12.06 6.84
CA ARG A 143 -5.49 10.71 7.32
C ARG A 143 -4.30 10.09 6.60
N GLN A 144 -3.65 9.15 7.26
CA GLN A 144 -2.57 8.32 6.75
C GLN A 144 -2.90 6.86 7.09
N ILE A 145 -2.42 5.93 6.28
CA ILE A 145 -2.48 4.51 6.58
C ILE A 145 -1.91 4.22 7.98
N GLY A 146 -2.60 3.36 8.72
CA GLY A 146 -2.18 2.96 10.06
C GLY A 146 -1.04 1.95 10.06
N ALA A 147 -0.69 1.48 11.25
CA ALA A 147 0.18 0.32 11.42
C ALA A 147 -0.49 -0.94 10.85
N ALA A 148 0.31 -1.85 10.31
CA ALA A 148 -0.16 -3.17 9.93
C ALA A 148 -0.62 -3.92 11.18
N GLU A 149 -1.87 -4.34 11.20
CA GLU A 149 -2.44 -5.07 12.33
C GLU A 149 -2.34 -6.58 12.10
N ILE A 150 -2.10 -7.32 13.18
CA ILE A 150 -2.20 -8.79 13.16
C ILE A 150 -3.63 -9.16 13.53
N ASP A 151 -4.29 -9.93 12.66
CA ASP A 151 -5.59 -10.51 12.97
C ASP A 151 -5.39 -11.70 13.92
N ALA A 152 -5.28 -11.39 15.21
CA ALA A 152 -5.05 -12.39 16.24
C ALA A 152 -6.14 -13.47 16.26
N GLN A 153 -7.39 -13.15 15.90
CA GLN A 153 -8.48 -14.11 15.89
C GLN A 153 -8.31 -15.17 14.80
N LYS A 154 -7.88 -14.75 13.59
CA LYS A 154 -7.54 -15.70 12.51
C LYS A 154 -6.41 -16.64 12.89
N LEU A 155 -5.52 -16.21 13.78
CA LEU A 155 -4.39 -17.01 14.26
C LEU A 155 -4.70 -17.77 15.56
N GLY A 156 -5.98 -17.87 15.95
CA GLY A 156 -6.42 -18.62 17.13
C GLY A 156 -6.22 -17.89 18.46
N GLY A 157 -5.88 -16.60 18.42
CA GLY A 157 -5.88 -15.71 19.56
C GLY A 157 -7.28 -15.57 20.14
N LYS A 158 -7.41 -15.87 21.44
CA LYS A 158 -8.65 -15.64 22.18
C LYS A 158 -8.63 -14.21 22.72
N ALA A 159 -9.71 -13.47 22.53
CA ALA A 159 -9.91 -12.21 23.25
C ALA A 159 -9.80 -12.51 24.76
N ALA A 160 -8.98 -11.73 25.46
CA ALA A 160 -8.84 -11.81 26.90
C ALA A 160 -10.11 -11.33 27.60
#